data_AF-A0A1J5NRT5-F1
#
_entry.id   AF-A0A1J5NRT5-F1
#
_cell.length_a   1.000
_cell.length_b   1.000
_cell.length_c   1.000
_cell.angle_alpha   90.00
_cell.angle_beta   90.00
_cell.angle_gamma   90.00
#
_symmetry.space_group_name_H-M   'P 1'
#
loop_
_entity.id
_entity.type
_entity.pdbx_description
1 polymer ?
#
loop_
_entity_poly.entity_id
_entity_poly.type
_entity_poly.pdbx_seq_one_letter_code
_entity_poly.pdbx_strand_id
1 'polypeptide(L)'
;MDKERPDIQAIIEQFADALKNQGIQIDKIILFGSQARGDAREDSDIDLLVVSSDFAQMPLYRRYEVLGKALARVMQPIEPLACTPEEVQVEKLSKASFLYDVLARQKTVEYRL
;
A
#
# COMPACT_ATOMS: atom_id res chain seq x y z
N MET A 1 -17.43 1.82 24.76
CA MET A 1 -17.69 0.85 23.68
C MET A 1 -16.36 0.64 23.02
N ASP A 2 -15.71 -0.49 23.31
CA ASP A 2 -14.48 -0.87 22.60
C ASP A 2 -14.86 -1.08 21.15
N LYS A 3 -14.31 -0.26 20.25
CA LYS A 3 -14.42 -0.52 18.82
C LYS A 3 -13.57 -1.75 18.55
N GLU A 4 -14.15 -2.81 18.00
CA GLU A 4 -13.37 -3.91 17.45
C GLU A 4 -12.33 -3.33 16.49
N ARG A 5 -11.09 -3.81 16.60
CA ARG A 5 -10.02 -3.37 15.70
C ARG A 5 -10.45 -3.73 14.27
N PRO A 6 -10.35 -2.78 13.31
CA PRO A 6 -10.71 -3.05 11.93
C PRO A 6 -9.92 -4.25 11.39
N ASP A 7 -10.59 -5.13 10.66
CA ASP A 7 -9.96 -6.23 9.96
C ASP A 7 -9.12 -5.67 8.80
N ILE A 8 -7.84 -5.44 9.10
CA ILE A 8 -6.88 -4.86 8.15
C ILE A 8 -6.78 -5.71 6.88
N GLN A 9 -6.85 -7.04 6.99
CA GLN A 9 -6.77 -7.91 5.83
C GLN A 9 -7.98 -7.71 4.93
N ALA A 10 -9.19 -7.70 5.50
CA ALA A 10 -10.41 -7.46 4.73
C ALA A 10 -10.42 -6.07 4.06
N ILE A 11 -9.85 -5.05 4.70
CA ILE A 11 -9.71 -3.70 4.11
C ILE A 11 -8.73 -3.70 2.94
N ILE A 12 -7.57 -4.36 3.09
CA ILE A 12 -6.56 -4.49 2.03
C ILE A 12 -7.14 -5.25 0.83
N GLU A 13 -7.88 -6.33 1.07
CA GLU A 13 -8.56 -7.10 0.01
C GLU A 13 -9.58 -6.24 -0.76
N GLN A 14 -10.42 -5.49 -0.05
CA GLN A 14 -11.38 -4.56 -0.68
C GLN A 14 -10.68 -3.47 -1.52
N PHE A 15 -9.56 -2.95 -1.03
CA PHE A 15 -8.76 -1.97 -1.76
C PHE A 15 -8.07 -2.57 -2.99
N ALA A 16 -7.54 -3.77 -2.87
CA ALA A 16 -6.99 -4.51 -4.00
C ALA A 16 -8.05 -4.78 -5.07
N ASP A 17 -9.25 -5.18 -4.69
CA ASP A 17 -10.36 -5.40 -5.61
C ASP A 17 -10.78 -4.09 -6.31
N ALA A 18 -10.82 -2.97 -5.58
CA ALA A 18 -11.10 -1.66 -6.17
C ALA A 18 -10.06 -1.23 -7.20
N LEU A 19 -8.80 -1.61 -7.04
CA LEU A 19 -7.72 -1.39 -8.02
C LEU A 19 -7.83 -2.37 -9.20
N LYS A 20 -8.07 -3.66 -8.95
CA LYS A 20 -8.26 -4.69 -9.99
C LYS A 20 -9.44 -4.35 -10.91
N ASN A 21 -10.53 -3.81 -10.36
CA ASN A 21 -11.69 -3.34 -11.13
C ASN A 21 -11.37 -2.14 -12.04
N GLN A 22 -10.27 -1.43 -11.79
CA GLN A 22 -9.76 -0.38 -12.69
C GLN A 22 -8.80 -0.94 -13.75
N GLY A 23 -8.58 -2.26 -13.78
CA GLY A 23 -7.67 -2.93 -14.71
C GLY A 23 -6.22 -2.97 -14.23
N ILE A 24 -5.93 -2.70 -12.96
CA ILE A 24 -4.58 -2.78 -12.40
C ILE A 24 -4.28 -4.22 -11.96
N GLN A 25 -3.23 -4.81 -12.53
CA GLN A 25 -2.69 -6.09 -12.09
C GLN A 25 -1.73 -5.86 -10.92
N ILE A 26 -2.14 -6.29 -9.72
CA ILE A 26 -1.35 -6.12 -8.50
C ILE A 26 -0.38 -7.29 -8.38
N ASP A 27 0.92 -6.99 -8.26
CA ASP A 27 1.95 -8.00 -8.00
C ASP A 27 1.97 -8.38 -6.52
N LYS A 28 1.88 -7.36 -5.66
CA LYS A 28 1.75 -7.49 -4.20
C LYS A 28 1.36 -6.17 -3.55
N ILE A 29 0.85 -6.26 -2.33
CA ILE A 29 0.68 -5.12 -1.42
C ILE A 29 1.58 -5.33 -0.21
N ILE A 30 2.26 -4.27 0.22
CA ILE A 30 3.12 -4.29 1.41
C ILE A 30 2.53 -3.32 2.43
N LEU A 31 2.07 -3.85 3.56
CA LEU A 31 1.69 -3.07 4.72
C LEU A 31 2.95 -2.66 5.48
N PHE A 32 3.07 -1.37 5.78
CA PHE A 32 4.13 -0.84 6.64
C PHE A 32 3.53 0.02 7.75
N GLY A 33 4.36 0.84 8.41
CA GLY A 33 3.87 1.79 9.40
C GLY A 33 3.38 1.13 10.68
N SER A 34 2.50 1.84 11.39
CA SER A 34 2.07 1.45 12.74
C SER A 34 1.29 0.14 12.77
N GLN A 35 0.49 -0.12 11.74
CA GLN A 35 -0.30 -1.34 11.59
C GLN A 35 0.61 -2.56 11.46
N ALA A 36 1.68 -2.49 10.65
CA ALA A 36 2.64 -3.59 10.53
C ALA A 36 3.45 -3.82 11.83
N ARG A 37 3.80 -2.75 12.54
CA ARG A 37 4.55 -2.83 13.81
C ARG A 37 3.71 -3.36 14.97
N GLY A 38 2.39 -3.20 14.92
CA GLY A 38 1.46 -3.60 15.99
C GLY A 38 1.32 -2.57 17.11
N ASP A 39 1.78 -1.33 16.88
CA ASP A 39 1.67 -0.19 17.78
C ASP A 39 0.60 0.83 17.33
N ALA A 40 -0.22 0.46 16.34
CA ALA A 40 -1.33 1.26 15.83
C ALA A 40 -2.40 1.56 16.88
N ARG A 41 -2.97 2.77 16.77
CA ARG A 41 -4.15 3.24 17.51
C ARG A 41 -5.40 3.04 16.66
N GLU A 42 -6.58 3.21 17.26
CA GLU A 42 -7.87 3.04 16.57
C GLU A 42 -8.05 3.99 15.37
N ASP A 43 -7.39 5.13 15.37
CA ASP A 43 -7.44 6.18 14.35
C ASP A 43 -6.20 6.18 13.43
N SER A 44 -5.34 5.16 13.53
CA SER A 44 -4.14 5.08 12.70
C SER A 44 -4.45 4.68 11.26
N ASP A 45 -3.80 5.38 10.33
CA ASP A 45 -3.88 5.07 8.91
C ASP A 45 -3.29 3.68 8.58
N ILE A 46 -3.67 3.18 7.42
CA ILE A 46 -3.22 1.92 6.83
C ILE A 46 -2.25 2.25 5.70
N ASP A 47 -0.97 2.27 6.04
CA ASP A 47 0.13 2.62 5.14
C ASP A 47 0.47 1.46 4.19
N LEU A 48 0.25 1.65 2.88
CA LEU A 48 0.43 0.59 1.87
C LEU A 48 1.41 0.99 0.78
N LEU A 49 2.33 0.09 0.42
CA LEU A 49 2.97 0.11 -0.90
C LEU A 49 2.20 -0.85 -1.81
N VAL A 50 1.59 -0.33 -2.86
CA VAL A 50 0.96 -1.13 -3.92
C VAL A 50 2.00 -1.34 -5.00
N VAL A 51 2.39 -2.59 -5.24
CA VAL A 51 3.37 -2.94 -6.26
C VAL A 51 2.66 -3.48 -7.49
N SER A 52 2.88 -2.83 -8.63
CA SER A 52 2.34 -3.26 -9.92
C SER A 52 3.24 -2.80 -11.07
N SER A 53 3.55 -3.72 -11.98
CA SER A 53 4.23 -3.40 -13.25
C SER A 53 3.46 -2.40 -14.12
N ASP A 54 2.13 -2.30 -14.00
CA ASP A 54 1.30 -1.35 -14.75
C ASP A 54 1.67 0.11 -14.44
N PHE A 55 2.17 0.38 -13.23
CA PHE A 55 2.59 1.72 -12.83
C PHE A 55 3.83 2.22 -13.59
N ALA A 56 4.62 1.34 -14.20
CA ALA A 56 5.80 1.73 -15.00
C ALA A 56 5.41 2.53 -16.25
N GLN A 57 4.21 2.29 -16.79
CA GLN A 57 3.68 3.00 -17.97
C GLN A 57 2.88 4.25 -17.58
N MET A 58 2.79 4.57 -16.30
CA MET A 58 1.97 5.67 -15.79
C MET A 58 2.83 6.84 -15.28
N PRO A 59 2.57 8.08 -15.74
CA PRO A 59 3.10 9.24 -15.06
C PRO A 59 2.50 9.35 -13.64
N LEU A 60 3.22 10.01 -12.74
CA LEU A 60 2.88 10.05 -11.31
C LEU A 60 1.43 10.49 -11.02
N TYR A 61 0.90 11.49 -11.74
CA TYR A 61 -0.47 11.96 -11.54
C TYR A 61 -1.53 10.87 -11.87
N ARG A 62 -1.27 9.98 -12.83
CA ARG A 62 -2.16 8.86 -13.16
C ARG A 62 -2.15 7.81 -12.07
N ARG A 63 -0.98 7.55 -11.47
CA ARG A 63 -0.88 6.66 -10.31
C ARG A 63 -1.76 7.18 -9.17
N TYR A 64 -1.68 8.48 -8.86
CA TYR A 64 -2.56 9.10 -7.84
C TYR A 64 -4.05 9.06 -8.20
N GLU A 65 -4.40 9.25 -9.47
CA GLU A 65 -5.80 9.15 -9.92
C GLU A 65 -6.37 7.73 -9.67
N VAL A 66 -5.62 6.69 -10.03
CA VAL A 66 -6.00 5.28 -9.84
C VAL A 66 -6.16 4.94 -8.36
N LEU A 67 -5.18 5.32 -7.54
CA LEU A 67 -5.22 5.14 -6.09
C LEU A 67 -6.41 5.91 -5.49
N GLY A 68 -6.60 7.18 -5.87
CA GLY A 68 -7.68 8.03 -5.39
C GLY A 68 -9.08 7.49 -5.70
N LYS A 69 -9.29 6.92 -6.90
CA LYS A 69 -10.56 6.25 -7.25
C LYS A 69 -10.82 5.02 -6.39
N ALA A 70 -9.79 4.22 -6.10
CA ALA A 70 -9.92 3.07 -5.22
C ALA A 70 -10.20 3.51 -3.77
N LEU A 71 -9.51 4.54 -3.27
CA LEU A 71 -9.75 5.12 -1.95
C LEU A 71 -11.19 5.62 -1.80
N ALA A 72 -11.70 6.36 -2.78
CA ALA A 72 -13.08 6.85 -2.79
C ALA A 72 -14.13 5.72 -2.84
N ARG A 73 -13.75 4.52 -3.32
CA ARG A 73 -14.64 3.35 -3.34
C ARG A 73 -14.69 2.63 -1.99
N VAL A 74 -13.55 2.53 -1.31
CA VAL A 74 -13.39 1.76 -0.07
C VAL A 74 -13.72 2.58 1.17
N MET A 75 -13.44 3.90 1.15
CA MET A 75 -13.75 4.83 2.24
C MET A 75 -13.15 4.40 3.60
N GLN A 76 -11.93 3.87 3.57
CA GLN A 76 -11.13 3.48 4.73
C GLN A 76 -9.88 4.38 4.83
N PRO A 77 -9.26 4.53 6.01
CA PRO A 77 -8.09 5.40 6.21
C PRO A 77 -6.82 4.74 5.64
N ILE A 78 -6.74 4.60 4.33
CA ILE A 78 -5.60 3.99 3.64
C ILE A 78 -4.74 5.12 3.08
N GLU A 79 -3.42 5.03 3.29
CA GLU A 79 -2.41 5.91 2.68
C GLU A 79 -1.53 5.09 1.71
N PRO A 80 -1.93 4.97 0.43
CA PRO A 80 -1.24 4.11 -0.52
C PRO A 80 -0.18 4.89 -1.31
N LEU A 81 0.94 4.21 -1.59
CA LEU A 81 1.94 4.63 -2.56
C LEU A 81 2.03 3.59 -3.68
N ALA A 82 2.05 4.05 -4.93
CA ALA A 82 2.16 3.19 -6.10
C ALA A 82 3.62 3.02 -6.51
N CYS A 83 4.11 1.78 -6.48
CA CYS A 83 5.49 1.42 -6.83
C CYS A 83 5.53 0.38 -7.95
N THR A 84 6.54 0.43 -8.81
CA THR A 84 6.83 -0.70 -9.71
C THR A 84 7.66 -1.77 -9.00
N PRO A 85 7.72 -3.00 -9.54
CA PRO A 85 8.64 -4.04 -9.04
C PRO A 85 10.11 -3.58 -9.00
N GLU A 86 10.54 -2.74 -9.93
CA GLU A 86 11.89 -2.18 -9.97
C GLU A 86 12.12 -1.12 -8.89
N GLU A 87 11.12 -0.28 -8.61
CA GLU A 87 11.20 0.79 -7.61
C GLU A 87 11.31 0.24 -6.17
N VAL A 88 10.91 -1.01 -5.92
CA VAL A 88 11.00 -1.66 -4.60
C VAL A 88 12.22 -2.58 -4.44
N GLN A 89 13.14 -2.61 -5.41
CA GLN A 89 14.38 -3.39 -5.29
C GLN A 89 15.36 -2.69 -4.34
N VAL A 90 15.49 -3.22 -3.12
CA VAL A 90 16.28 -2.62 -2.02
C VAL A 90 17.72 -2.33 -2.43
N GLU A 91 18.35 -3.22 -3.19
CA GLU A 91 19.72 -3.09 -3.68
C GLU A 91 19.93 -1.93 -4.66
N LYS A 92 18.85 -1.42 -5.28
CA LYS A 92 18.87 -0.26 -6.19
C LYS A 92 18.53 1.05 -5.48
N LEU A 93 18.06 0.99 -4.24
CA LEU A 93 17.60 2.16 -3.49
C LEU A 93 18.76 2.87 -2.78
N SER A 94 18.70 4.21 -2.76
CA SER A 94 19.55 5.00 -1.88
C SER A 94 19.20 4.73 -0.42
N LYS A 95 20.22 4.56 0.44
CA LYS A 95 20.03 4.39 1.91
C LYS A 95 19.36 5.59 2.59
N ALA A 96 19.30 6.74 1.91
CA ALA A 96 18.62 7.94 2.37
C ALA A 96 17.17 8.05 1.86
N SER A 97 16.71 7.13 1.01
CA SER A 97 15.35 7.13 0.48
C SER A 97 14.34 6.58 1.49
N PHE A 98 13.10 7.07 1.40
CA PHE A 98 11.98 6.56 2.18
C PHE A 98 11.73 5.07 1.93
N LEU A 99 11.75 4.64 0.66
CA LEU A 99 11.53 3.23 0.32
C LEU A 99 12.60 2.31 0.91
N TYR A 100 13.87 2.73 0.95
CA TYR A 100 14.90 1.93 1.61
C TYR A 100 14.63 1.81 3.11
N ASP A 101 14.23 2.90 3.76
CA ASP A 101 13.90 2.87 5.19
C ASP A 101 12.76 1.89 5.47
N VAL A 102 11.65 1.98 4.72
CA VAL A 102 10.51 1.09 4.84
C VAL A 102 10.87 -0.37 4.55
N LEU A 103 11.49 -0.65 3.41
CA LEU A 103 11.69 -2.02 2.92
C LEU A 103 12.87 -2.75 3.60
N ALA A 104 13.87 -2.03 4.09
CA ALA A 104 15.10 -2.63 4.63
C ALA A 104 15.26 -2.50 6.14
N ARG A 105 14.55 -1.56 6.80
CA ARG A 105 14.74 -1.28 8.24
C ARG A 105 13.48 -1.43 9.08
N GLN A 106 12.31 -1.30 8.47
CA GLN A 106 11.04 -1.40 9.18
C GLN A 106 10.44 -2.81 9.07
N LYS A 107 9.55 -3.14 10.01
CA LYS A 107 8.71 -4.33 9.91
C LYS A 107 7.63 -4.10 8.86
N THR A 108 7.48 -5.05 7.94
CA THR A 108 6.47 -5.04 6.89
C THR A 108 5.71 -6.36 6.85
N VAL A 109 4.52 -6.35 6.23
CA VAL A 109 3.73 -7.56 5.95
C VAL A 109 3.37 -7.55 4.47
N GLU A 110 3.76 -8.61 3.74
CA GLU A 110 3.46 -8.77 2.32
C GLU A 110 2.17 -9.56 2.11
N TYR A 111 1.28 -9.05 1.27
CA TYR A 111 0.04 -9.68 0.83
C TYR A 111 0.13 -9.99 -0.67
N ARG A 112 -0.17 -11.24 -1.04
CA ARG A 112 -0.30 -11.70 -2.44
C ARG A 112 -1.76 -12.02 -2.69
N LEU A 113 -2.41 -11.21 -3.53
CA LEU A 113 -3.87 -11.13 -3.67
C LEU A 113 -4.32 -11.42 -5.10
#